data_AF-A0A9E0W087-F1
#
_entry.id   AF-A0A9E0W087-F1
#
_cell.length_a   1.000
_cell.length_b   1.000
_cell.length_c   1.000
_cell.angle_alpha   90.00
_cell.angle_beta   90.00
_cell.angle_gamma   90.00
#
_symmetry.space_group_name_H-M   'P 1'
#
loop_
_entity.id
_entity.type
_entity.pdbx_description
1 polymer ?
#
loop_
_entity_poly.entity_id
_entity_poly.type
_entity_poly.pdbx_seq_one_letter_code
_entity_poly.pdbx_strand_id
1 'polypeptide(L)' 'IAGACAIAGHLTLVEGTHITGMSMVSRSILQPGAYSSGTAAEPHQQWKRNAVRFRQLDEMSRRIKNLEKTVKQQNTEGQP' A
#
# COMPACT_ATOMS: atom_id res chain seq x y z
N ILE A 1 -13.17 -5.91 14.87
CA ILE A 1 -12.17 -4.82 14.92
C ILE A 1 -11.11 -5.20 15.95
N ALA A 2 -9.82 -5.14 15.62
CA ALA A 2 -8.73 -5.51 16.53
C ALA A 2 -8.26 -4.32 17.42
N GLY A 3 -7.24 -4.55 18.26
CA GLY A 3 -6.77 -3.57 19.25
C GLY A 3 -6.14 -2.31 18.66
N ALA A 4 -6.28 -1.19 19.38
CA ALA A 4 -5.66 0.12 19.05
C ALA A 4 -5.99 0.67 17.65
N CYS A 5 -7.16 0.35 17.11
CA CYS A 5 -7.62 0.95 15.85
C CYS A 5 -8.14 2.38 16.08
N ALA A 6 -7.93 3.26 15.10
CA ALA A 6 -8.54 4.58 15.03
C ALA A 6 -9.51 4.63 13.84
N ILE A 7 -10.76 5.01 14.08
CA ILE A 7 -11.79 5.09 13.03
C ILE A 7 -12.35 6.51 13.05
N ALA A 8 -12.30 7.20 11.92
CA ALA A 8 -12.89 8.53 11.81
C ALA A 8 -14.42 8.46 11.96
N GLY A 9 -15.04 9.55 12.44
CA GLY A 9 -16.50 9.65 12.52
C GLY A 9 -17.16 9.70 11.14
N HIS A 10 -18.47 9.44 11.09
CA HIS A 10 -19.29 9.51 9.87
C HIS A 10 -18.86 8.55 8.75
N LEU A 11 -18.40 7.36 9.11
CA LEU A 11 -18.03 6.31 8.16
C LEU A 11 -19.05 5.17 8.18
N THR A 12 -19.17 4.48 7.06
CA THR A 12 -19.95 3.24 6.94
C THR A 12 -18.98 2.07 6.78
N LEU A 13 -19.15 1.04 7.59
CA LEU A 13 -18.42 -0.22 7.50
C LEU A 13 -19.42 -1.34 7.24
N VAL A 14 -19.25 -2.09 6.15
CA VAL A 14 -20.15 -3.21 5.84
C VAL A 14 -19.89 -4.42 6.73
N GLU A 15 -20.89 -5.28 6.85
CA GLU A 15 -20.76 -6.58 7.50
C GLU A 15 -19.61 -7.39 6.88
N GLY A 16 -18.91 -8.18 7.70
CA GLY A 16 -17.73 -8.94 7.28
C GLY A 16 -16.43 -8.12 7.21
N THR A 17 -16.43 -6.86 7.64
CA THR A 17 -15.20 -6.05 7.73
C THR A 17 -14.33 -6.44 8.94
N HIS A 18 -13.09 -6.83 8.68
CA HIS A 18 -12.09 -7.18 9.67
C HIS A 18 -10.94 -6.16 9.65
N ILE A 19 -10.88 -5.29 10.65
CA ILE A 19 -9.79 -4.31 10.78
C ILE A 19 -8.69 -4.90 11.67
N THR A 20 -7.46 -4.98 11.17
CA THR A 20 -6.29 -5.47 11.91
C THR A 20 -5.78 -4.43 12.91
N GLY A 21 -4.99 -4.86 13.89
CA GLY A 21 -4.55 -4.00 14.99
C GLY A 21 -3.78 -2.77 14.52
N MET A 22 -3.88 -1.67 15.28
CA MET A 22 -3.19 -0.41 15.01
C MET A 22 -3.51 0.21 13.64
N SER A 23 -4.68 -0.09 13.07
CA SER A 23 -5.12 0.49 11.80
C SER A 23 -5.91 1.78 11.99
N MET A 24 -5.72 2.72 11.06
CA MET A 24 -6.44 3.98 10.92
C MET A 24 -7.40 3.89 9.71
N VAL A 25 -8.70 3.91 9.96
CA VAL A 25 -9.74 3.95 8.92
C VAL A 25 -10.21 5.38 8.74
N SER A 26 -9.94 5.94 7.56
CA SER A 26 -10.24 7.34 7.20
C SER A 26 -11.38 7.48 6.17
N ARG A 27 -11.92 6.38 5.65
CA ARG A 27 -12.97 6.34 4.62
C ARG A 27 -13.88 5.14 4.86
N SER A 28 -15.10 5.21 4.33
CA SER A 28 -16.04 4.09 4.38
C SER A 28 -15.48 2.85 3.72
N ILE A 29 -15.75 1.69 4.31
CA ILE A 29 -15.42 0.36 3.78
C ILE A 29 -16.73 -0.25 3.30
N LEU A 30 -16.88 -0.30 1.98
CA LEU A 30 -18.12 -0.75 1.32
C LEU A 30 -18.03 -2.18 0.79
N GLN A 31 -16.93 -2.88 1.05
CA GLN A 31 -16.71 -4.25 0.63
C GLN A 31 -16.27 -5.10 1.84
N PRO A 32 -16.84 -6.30 2.04
CA PRO A 32 -16.39 -7.20 3.09
C PRO A 32 -14.92 -7.59 2.89
N GLY A 33 -14.19 -7.86 3.98
CA GLY A 33 -12.81 -8.30 3.90
C GLY A 33 -11.91 -7.81 5.05
N ALA A 34 -10.62 -8.12 4.95
CA ALA A 34 -9.61 -7.72 5.92
C ALA A 34 -8.85 -6.46 5.47
N TYR A 35 -8.73 -5.49 6.37
CA TYR A 35 -8.13 -4.18 6.11
C TYR A 35 -7.03 -3.85 7.15
N SER A 36 -5.93 -3.29 6.66
CA SER A 36 -4.74 -2.92 7.45
C SER A 36 -4.22 -1.55 6.99
N SER A 37 -3.63 -0.75 7.89
CA SER A 37 -3.04 0.54 7.49
C SER A 37 -1.75 0.94 8.22
N GLY A 38 -1.22 0.09 9.11
CA GLY A 38 -0.02 0.41 9.90
C GLY A 38 1.28 0.26 9.12
N THR A 39 2.19 1.22 9.28
CA THR A 39 3.60 1.14 8.85
C THR A 39 4.49 1.37 10.07
N ALA A 40 5.78 1.04 9.99
CA ALA A 40 6.72 1.33 11.07
C ALA A 40 6.73 2.83 11.42
N ALA A 41 7.04 3.14 12.69
CA ALA A 41 7.20 4.51 13.15
C ALA A 41 8.43 5.15 12.49
N GLU A 42 8.26 6.34 11.92
CA GLU A 42 9.30 7.11 11.25
C GLU A 42 9.13 8.60 11.60
N PRO A 43 10.18 9.44 11.43
CA PRO A 43 10.03 10.90 11.55
C PRO A 43 8.91 11.42 10.64
N HIS A 44 8.04 12.31 11.15
CA HIS A 44 6.80 12.72 10.47
C HIS A 44 6.97 13.09 8.99
N GLN A 45 8.00 13.87 8.66
CA GLN A 45 8.26 14.28 7.27
C GLN A 45 8.65 13.11 6.36
N GLN A 46 9.40 12.14 6.90
CA GLN A 46 9.76 10.92 6.18
C GLN A 46 8.53 10.03 5.99
N TRP A 47 7.78 9.82 7.07
CA TRP A 47 6.54 9.05 7.04
C TRP A 47 5.56 9.60 6.01
N LYS A 48 5.32 10.92 5.99
CA LYS A 48 4.39 11.56 5.04
C LYS A 48 4.79 11.31 3.59
N ARG A 49 6.09 11.38 3.28
CA ARG A 49 6.60 11.06 1.93
C ARG A 49 6.41 9.58 1.58
N ASN A 50 6.73 8.69 2.53
CA ASN A 50 6.61 7.25 2.35
C ASN A 50 5.14 6.79 2.20
N ALA A 51 4.23 7.38 2.98
CA ALA A 51 2.78 7.14 2.92
C ALA A 51 2.19 7.33 1.51
N VAL A 52 2.66 8.36 0.79
CA VAL A 52 2.24 8.60 -0.61
C VAL A 52 2.82 7.53 -1.54
N ARG A 53 4.09 7.17 -1.36
CA ARG A 53 4.78 6.18 -2.18
C ARG A 53 4.18 4.79 -2.05
N PHE A 54 3.62 4.42 -0.90
CA PHE A 54 2.92 3.13 -0.74
C PHE A 54 1.82 2.91 -1.79
N ARG A 55 1.11 3.98 -2.19
CA ARG A 55 0.08 3.89 -3.25
C ARG A 55 0.67 3.73 -4.65
N GLN A 56 1.94 4.10 -4.84
CA GLN A 56 2.65 4.05 -6.11
C GLN A 56 3.49 2.76 -6.26
N LEU A 57 3.64 1.97 -5.19
CA LEU A 57 4.54 0.81 -5.18
C LEU A 57 4.22 -0.22 -6.27
N ASP A 58 2.95 -0.49 -6.54
CA ASP A 58 2.56 -1.45 -7.59
C ASP A 58 2.99 -0.95 -8.98
N GLU A 59 2.76 0.33 -9.28
CA GLU A 59 3.20 0.96 -10.53
C GLU A 59 4.73 0.94 -10.64
N MET A 60 5.43 1.28 -9.56
CA MET A 60 6.89 1.23 -9.51
C MET A 60 7.41 -0.18 -9.78
N SER A 61 6.80 -1.21 -9.16
CA SER A 61 7.16 -2.61 -9.37
C SER A 61 6.98 -3.04 -10.83
N ARG A 62 5.87 -2.66 -11.46
CA ARG A 62 5.62 -2.92 -12.90
C ARG A 62 6.65 -2.24 -13.80
N ARG A 63 6.98 -0.97 -13.51
CA ARG A 63 7.96 -0.20 -14.26
C ARG A 63 9.36 -0.81 -14.16
N ILE A 64 9.78 -1.22 -12.95
CA ILE A 64 11.06 -1.91 -12.73
C ILE A 64 11.10 -3.22 -13.51
N LYS A 65 10.05 -4.05 -13.43
CA LYS A 65 9.96 -5.32 -14.18
C LYS A 65 10.06 -5.12 -15.69
N ASN A 66 9.47 -4.06 -16.23
CA ASN A 66 9.57 -3.74 -17.65
C ASN A 66 10.98 -3.29 -18.03
N LEU A 67 11.61 -2.43 -17.23
CA LEU A 67 12.99 -2.01 -17.43
C LEU A 67 13.96 -3.21 -17.41
N GLU A 68 13.79 -4.13 -16.45
CA GLU A 68 14.59 -5.35 -16.37
C GLU A 68 14.46 -6.23 -17.63
N LYS A 69 13.27 -6.30 -18.24
CA LYS A 69 13.06 -7.02 -19.51
C LYS A 69 13.78 -6.33 -20.66
N THR A 70 13.65 -5.02 -20.78
CA THR A 70 14.30 -4.25 -21.86
C THR A 70 15.82 -4.36 -21.77
N VAL A 71 16.39 -4.25 -20.56
CA VAL A 71 17.84 -4.40 -20.35
C VAL A 71 18.32 -5.81 -20.73
N LYS A 72 17.56 -6.87 -20.39
CA LYS A 72 17.90 -8.24 -20.80
C LYS A 72 17.88 -8.41 -22.31
N GLN A 73 16.90 -7.84 -23.01
CA GLN A 73 16.81 -7.90 -24.48
C GLN A 73 18.02 -7.22 -25.13
N GLN A 74 18.36 -6.02 -24.69
CA GLN A 74 19.53 -5.28 -25.20
C GLN A 74 20.86 -6.01 -24.96
N ASN A 75 21.02 -6.66 -23.80
CA ASN A 75 22.23 -7.45 -23.53
C ASN A 75 22.33 -8.74 -24.36
N THR A 76 21.20 -9.28 -24.86
CA THR A 76 21.18 -10.49 -25.69
C THR A 76 21.47 -10.16 -27.17
N GLU A 77 21.05 -8.98 -27.63
CA GLU A 77 21.30 -8.48 -28.99
C GLU A 77 22.71 -7.90 -29.17
N GLY A 78 23.41 -7.58 -28.06
CA GLY A 78 24.75 -7.02 -28.04
C GLY A 78 25.90 -8.03 -27.83
N GLN A 79 25.61 -9.35 -27.80
CA GLN A 79 26.65 -10.38 -27.75
C GLN A 79 26.99 -10.87 -29.18
N PRO A 80 28.25 -10.77 -29.64
CA PRO A 80 28.70 -11.29 -30.93
C PRO A 80 28.67 -12.82 -30.99
#